data_AF-A0A519S7C9-F1
#
_entry.id   AF-A0A519S7C9-F1
#
_cell.length_a   1.000
_cell.length_b   1.000
_cell.length_c   1.000
_cell.angle_alpha   90.00
_cell.angle_beta   90.00
_cell.angle_gamma   90.00
#
_symmetry.space_group_name_H-M   'P 1'
#
loop_
_entity.id
_entity.type
_entity.pdbx_description
1 polymer ?
#
loop_
_entity_poly.entity_id
_entity_poly.type
_entity_poly.pdbx_seq_one_letter_code
_entity_poly.pdbx_strand_id
1 'polypeptide(L)'
;MKKNFLFLSLWFLLIFAACIQRNNHIEVDQSPDSGKLQVNKQDIIVSEPLSKEQQAELTPDSVLLRLRQGNDDFVRDNLTIRNTTKRVRKASLGQYPKAVILSCLDSRVPVEDVFHSGIGNLFVARVAGNVINDDMLGSMEYACKVSSQVHQRQQAFP
;
A
#
# COMPACT_ATOMS: atom_id res chain seq x y z
N MET A 1 6.35 34.79 -50.28
CA MET A 1 5.38 33.75 -49.87
C MET A 1 5.88 32.90 -48.68
N LYS A 2 6.37 33.50 -47.57
CA LYS A 2 6.93 32.75 -46.42
C LYS A 2 6.29 33.08 -45.06
N LYS A 3 5.29 33.98 -45.00
CA LYS A 3 4.69 34.44 -43.74
C LYS A 3 3.49 33.60 -43.26
N ASN A 4 2.91 32.76 -44.13
CA ASN A 4 1.74 31.93 -43.78
C ASN A 4 2.11 30.55 -43.22
N PHE A 5 3.39 30.14 -43.28
CA PHE A 5 3.82 28.83 -42.79
C PHE A 5 4.06 28.80 -41.27
N LEU A 6 4.41 29.95 -40.68
CA LEU A 6 4.68 30.07 -39.24
C LEU A 6 3.39 30.09 -38.39
N PHE A 7 2.28 30.56 -38.94
CA PHE A 7 0.98 30.57 -38.25
C PHE A 7 0.31 29.19 -38.25
N LEU A 8 0.59 28.35 -39.24
CA LEU A 8 0.01 27.01 -39.33
C LEU A 8 0.68 26.02 -38.36
N SER A 9 1.97 26.21 -38.06
CA SER A 9 2.68 25.39 -37.06
C SER A 9 2.28 25.73 -35.61
N LEU A 10 1.91 26.99 -35.34
CA LEU A 10 1.52 27.44 -33.99
C LEU A 10 0.13 26.93 -33.59
N TRP A 11 -0.78 26.78 -34.55
CA TRP A 11 -2.11 26.17 -34.33
C TRP A 11 -2.05 24.66 -34.14
N PHE A 12 -1.12 23.97 -34.81
CA PHE A 12 -0.95 22.52 -34.65
C PHE A 12 -0.38 22.15 -33.27
N LEU A 13 0.45 23.03 -32.67
CA LEU A 13 1.00 22.83 -31.33
C LEU A 13 -0.06 22.96 -30.22
N LEU A 14 -1.07 23.81 -30.41
CA LEU A 14 -2.16 24.02 -29.44
C LEU A 14 -3.18 22.88 -29.42
N ILE A 15 -3.40 22.19 -30.55
CA ILE A 15 -4.34 21.06 -30.64
C ILE A 15 -3.78 19.80 -29.95
N PHE A 16 -2.46 19.58 -29.99
CA PHE A 16 -1.84 18.44 -29.31
C PHE A 16 -1.88 18.54 -27.78
N ALA A 17 -1.89 19.75 -27.22
CA ALA A 17 -1.99 19.95 -25.77
C ALA A 17 -3.38 19.61 -25.20
N ALA A 18 -4.44 19.63 -26.03
CA ALA A 18 -5.82 19.40 -25.59
C ALA A 18 -6.28 17.93 -25.66
N CYS A 19 -5.47 17.01 -26.20
CA CYS A 19 -5.86 15.59 -26.39
C CYS A 19 -5.28 14.60 -25.38
N ILE A 20 -4.54 15.04 -24.35
CA ILE A 20 -4.02 14.16 -23.29
C ILE A 20 -4.86 14.31 -22.01
N GLN A 21 -6.17 14.14 -22.12
CA GLN A 21 -7.00 13.74 -20.99
C GLN A 21 -7.49 12.32 -21.31
N ARG A 22 -6.61 11.34 -21.08
CA ARG A 22 -6.97 9.93 -21.19
C ARG A 22 -7.98 9.63 -20.08
N ASN A 23 -9.25 9.58 -20.46
CA ASN A 23 -10.35 9.29 -19.58
C ASN A 23 -10.22 7.82 -19.11
N ASN A 24 -9.54 7.60 -17.99
CA ASN A 24 -9.41 6.29 -17.36
C ASN A 24 -10.67 5.96 -16.57
N HIS A 25 -11.81 5.88 -17.25
CA HIS A 25 -13.00 5.25 -16.70
C HIS A 25 -12.90 3.74 -16.93
N ILE A 26 -12.78 2.99 -15.85
CA ILE A 26 -13.04 1.54 -15.87
C ILE A 26 -14.53 1.39 -15.59
N GLU A 27 -15.27 0.84 -16.55
CA GLU A 27 -16.65 0.41 -16.32
C GLU A 27 -16.64 -0.74 -15.31
N VAL A 28 -17.07 -0.44 -14.08
CA VAL A 28 -17.38 -1.46 -13.09
C VAL A 28 -18.88 -1.70 -13.20
N ASP A 29 -19.22 -2.78 -13.90
CA ASP A 29 -20.59 -3.29 -13.96
C ASP A 29 -21.07 -3.62 -12.53
N GLN A 30 -22.16 -2.98 -12.13
CA GLN A 30 -22.85 -3.24 -10.89
C GLN A 30 -24.33 -3.00 -11.10
N SER A 31 -25.15 -4.02 -10.84
CA SER A 31 -26.53 -3.86 -10.39
C SER A 31 -26.97 -5.10 -9.58
N PRO A 32 -27.93 -4.99 -8.62
CA PRO A 32 -28.62 -3.79 -8.12
C PRO A 32 -28.61 -3.59 -6.59
N ASP A 33 -28.83 -2.33 -6.21
CA ASP A 33 -29.48 -1.82 -4.98
C ASP A 33 -28.76 -1.85 -3.61
N SER A 34 -27.87 -0.88 -3.40
CA SER A 34 -27.89 0.01 -2.22
C SER A 34 -26.91 1.17 -2.49
N GLY A 35 -27.27 2.39 -2.09
CA GLY A 35 -26.65 3.65 -2.52
C GLY A 35 -25.13 3.63 -2.70
N LYS A 36 -24.65 3.96 -3.91
CA LYS A 36 -23.23 4.05 -4.23
C LYS A 36 -22.59 5.22 -3.48
N LEU A 37 -21.77 4.92 -2.46
CA LEU A 37 -20.85 5.89 -1.88
C LEU A 37 -19.81 6.26 -2.95
N GLN A 38 -19.81 7.51 -3.40
CA GLN A 38 -18.82 8.00 -4.35
C GLN A 38 -17.51 8.27 -3.60
N VAL A 39 -16.56 7.35 -3.72
CA VAL A 39 -15.23 7.45 -3.11
C VAL A 39 -14.25 7.91 -4.18
N ASN A 40 -13.49 8.97 -3.89
CA ASN A 40 -12.49 9.45 -4.84
C ASN A 40 -11.33 8.44 -4.94
N LYS A 41 -10.79 8.24 -6.15
CA LYS A 41 -9.76 7.21 -6.42
C LYS A 41 -8.45 7.47 -5.67
N GLN A 42 -8.18 8.73 -5.36
CA GLN A 42 -7.04 9.21 -4.58
C GLN A 42 -7.16 8.86 -3.09
N ASP A 43 -8.38 8.61 -2.62
CA ASP A 43 -8.68 8.25 -1.22
C ASP A 43 -8.69 6.73 -1.02
N ILE A 44 -8.08 5.97 -1.95
CA ILE A 44 -7.99 4.51 -1.91
C ILE A 44 -6.52 4.14 -1.90
N ILE A 45 -6.03 3.50 -0.81
CA ILE A 45 -4.73 2.80 -0.89
C ILE A 45 -4.80 1.84 -2.07
N VAL A 46 -3.86 2.00 -3.01
CA VAL A 46 -3.70 1.19 -4.21
C VAL A 46 -3.99 -0.28 -3.87
N SER A 47 -4.94 -0.87 -4.60
CA SER A 47 -5.60 -2.14 -4.25
C SER A 47 -4.71 -3.40 -4.29
N GLU A 48 -3.39 -3.22 -4.38
CA GLU A 48 -2.39 -4.26 -4.48
C GLU A 48 -1.58 -4.37 -3.18
N PRO A 49 -1.38 -5.59 -2.65
CA PRO A 49 -0.32 -5.84 -1.68
C PRO A 49 1.06 -5.47 -2.25
N LEU A 50 2.06 -5.27 -1.39
CA LEU A 50 3.44 -5.08 -1.83
C LEU A 50 3.88 -6.21 -2.76
N SER A 51 4.58 -5.86 -3.85
CA SER A 51 5.30 -6.85 -4.66
C SER A 51 6.65 -7.22 -4.04
N LYS A 52 7.26 -8.30 -4.52
CA LYS A 52 8.59 -8.74 -4.10
C LYS A 52 9.66 -7.68 -4.39
N GLU A 53 9.59 -7.06 -5.57
CA GLU A 53 10.53 -6.03 -6.02
C GLU A 53 10.41 -4.79 -5.15
N GLN A 54 9.18 -4.34 -4.88
CA GLN A 54 8.92 -3.21 -4.00
C GLN A 54 9.38 -3.47 -2.56
N GLN A 55 9.23 -4.70 -2.07
CA GLN A 55 9.72 -5.10 -0.75
C GLN A 55 11.26 -5.06 -0.73
N ALA A 56 11.92 -5.58 -1.76
CA ALA A 56 13.37 -5.66 -1.88
C ALA A 56 14.08 -4.29 -1.94
N GLU A 57 13.37 -3.22 -2.30
CA GLU A 57 13.89 -1.85 -2.30
C GLU A 57 13.78 -1.15 -0.94
N LEU A 58 13.10 -1.77 0.04
CA LEU A 58 12.90 -1.15 1.34
C LEU A 58 14.17 -1.18 2.18
N THR A 59 14.22 -0.25 3.12
CA THR A 59 15.22 -0.21 4.19
C THR A 59 14.50 -0.19 5.52
N PRO A 60 15.11 -0.65 6.62
CA PRO A 60 14.50 -0.54 7.95
C PRO A 60 14.02 0.89 8.26
N ASP A 61 14.83 1.90 7.95
CA ASP A 61 14.49 3.32 8.17
C ASP A 61 13.29 3.78 7.34
N SER A 62 13.23 3.38 6.06
CA SER A 62 12.09 3.74 5.20
C SER A 62 10.81 3.03 5.60
N VAL A 63 10.91 1.80 6.14
CA VAL A 63 9.77 1.09 6.74
C VAL A 63 9.28 1.81 7.98
N LEU A 64 10.18 2.16 8.90
CA LEU A 64 9.83 2.90 10.12
C LEU A 64 9.20 4.25 9.80
N LEU A 65 9.74 4.98 8.82
CA LEU A 65 9.17 6.24 8.36
C LEU A 65 7.75 6.07 7.83
N ARG A 66 7.51 5.06 7.00
CA ARG A 66 6.17 4.76 6.46
C ARG A 66 5.17 4.38 7.56
N LEU A 67 5.61 3.61 8.57
CA LEU A 67 4.76 3.28 9.73
C LEU A 67 4.41 4.52 10.53
N ARG A 68 5.38 5.41 10.80
CA ARG A 68 5.12 6.69 11.48
C ARG A 68 4.13 7.54 10.69
N GLN A 69 4.34 7.70 9.38
CA GLN A 69 3.43 8.44 8.50
C GLN A 69 2.01 7.86 8.52
N GLY A 70 1.87 6.53 8.46
CA GLY A 70 0.56 5.90 8.52
C GLY A 70 -0.13 6.06 9.88
N ASN A 71 0.64 6.10 10.98
CA ASN A 71 0.08 6.44 12.28
C ASN A 71 -0.37 7.89 12.37
N ASP A 72 0.43 8.78 11.82
CA ASP A 72 0.12 10.19 11.65
C ASP A 72 -1.19 10.40 10.85
N ASP A 73 -1.45 9.62 9.81
CA ASP A 73 -2.71 9.64 9.06
C ASP A 73 -3.88 9.13 9.90
N PHE A 74 -3.70 8.02 10.62
CA PHE A 74 -4.71 7.45 11.51
C PHE A 74 -5.15 8.45 12.59
N VAL A 75 -4.20 9.12 13.25
CA VAL A 75 -4.47 10.12 14.29
C VAL A 75 -5.22 11.34 13.75
N ARG A 76 -5.01 11.69 12.47
CA ARG A 76 -5.66 12.82 11.80
C ARG A 76 -6.96 12.45 11.09
N ASP A 77 -7.45 11.22 11.23
CA ASP A 77 -8.62 10.68 10.53
C ASP A 77 -8.48 10.78 8.99
N ASN A 78 -7.25 10.70 8.48
CA ASN A 78 -6.91 10.77 7.07
C ASN A 78 -6.72 9.36 6.48
N LEU A 79 -7.66 8.47 6.76
CA LEU A 79 -7.60 7.08 6.29
C LEU A 79 -8.25 6.93 4.92
N THR A 80 -7.59 6.16 4.05
CA THR A 80 -8.15 5.76 2.77
C THR A 80 -9.18 4.64 2.90
N ILE A 81 -10.18 4.63 2.03
CA ILE A 81 -11.16 3.55 1.93
C ILE A 81 -10.51 2.33 1.27
N ARG A 82 -10.71 1.14 1.84
CA ARG A 82 -10.06 -0.09 1.41
C ARG A 82 -11.08 -1.17 1.06
N ASN A 83 -10.83 -1.90 -0.03
CA ASN A 83 -11.53 -3.16 -0.30
C ASN A 83 -10.72 -4.34 0.27
N THR A 84 -11.00 -4.68 1.52
CA THR A 84 -10.31 -5.74 2.27
C THR A 84 -10.40 -7.09 1.59
N THR A 85 -11.59 -7.50 1.14
CA THR A 85 -11.82 -8.83 0.54
C THR A 85 -11.00 -9.02 -0.74
N LYS A 86 -10.93 -8.01 -1.61
CA LYS A 86 -10.10 -8.08 -2.84
C LYS A 86 -8.63 -8.24 -2.49
N ARG A 87 -8.15 -7.54 -1.46
CA ARG A 87 -6.75 -7.63 -1.02
C ARG A 87 -6.41 -8.99 -0.41
N VAL A 88 -7.30 -9.57 0.41
CA VAL A 88 -7.13 -10.92 0.96
C VAL A 88 -6.92 -11.93 -0.17
N ARG A 89 -7.79 -11.91 -1.19
CA ARG A 89 -7.71 -12.82 -2.34
C ARG A 89 -6.42 -12.68 -3.16
N LYS A 90 -5.80 -11.51 -3.14
CA LYS A 90 -4.51 -11.27 -3.82
C LYS A 90 -3.35 -11.71 -2.96
N ALA A 91 -3.38 -11.37 -1.67
CA ALA A 91 -2.36 -11.77 -0.71
C ALA A 91 -2.32 -13.30 -0.50
N SER A 92 -3.43 -14.02 -0.76
CA SER A 92 -3.44 -15.49 -0.70
C SER A 92 -2.59 -16.17 -1.78
N LEU A 93 -2.26 -15.48 -2.87
CA LEU A 93 -1.34 -15.97 -3.91
C LEU A 93 0.13 -15.79 -3.50
N GLY A 94 0.39 -14.94 -2.51
CA GLY A 94 1.71 -14.58 -2.03
C GLY A 94 1.68 -13.25 -1.28
N GLN A 95 2.54 -13.12 -0.28
CA GLN A 95 2.65 -11.89 0.52
C GLN A 95 4.12 -11.51 0.71
N TYR A 96 4.38 -10.20 0.69
CA TYR A 96 5.71 -9.61 0.82
C TYR A 96 5.67 -8.51 1.91
N PRO A 97 5.43 -8.90 3.17
CA PRO A 97 5.27 -7.95 4.26
C PRO A 97 6.59 -7.23 4.55
N LYS A 98 6.49 -5.95 4.90
CA LYS A 98 7.66 -5.11 5.14
C LYS A 98 8.15 -5.10 6.59
N ALA A 99 7.32 -5.56 7.51
CA ALA A 99 7.60 -5.56 8.93
C ALA A 99 6.77 -6.63 9.66
N VAL A 100 7.25 -7.00 10.85
CA VAL A 100 6.49 -7.75 11.85
C VAL A 100 6.20 -6.83 13.04
N ILE A 101 4.97 -6.84 13.52
CA ILE A 101 4.52 -6.04 14.67
C ILE A 101 4.01 -6.97 15.77
N LEU A 102 4.59 -6.87 16.96
CA LEU A 102 4.05 -7.46 18.18
C LEU A 102 3.07 -6.48 18.80
N SER A 103 1.82 -6.92 18.99
CA SER A 103 0.73 -6.05 19.43
C SER A 103 -0.22 -6.78 20.38
N CYS A 104 -1.12 -6.01 20.99
CA CYS A 104 -1.98 -6.55 22.03
C CYS A 104 -3.15 -7.30 21.39
N LEU A 105 -3.66 -8.29 22.11
CA LEU A 105 -4.92 -8.94 21.75
C LEU A 105 -6.13 -7.99 21.84
N ASP A 106 -5.95 -6.80 22.42
CA ASP A 106 -6.97 -5.74 22.51
C ASP A 106 -7.59 -5.40 21.14
N SER A 107 -8.89 -5.60 21.00
CA SER A 107 -9.63 -5.37 19.75
C SER A 107 -9.69 -3.91 19.33
N ARG A 108 -9.41 -2.98 20.24
CA ARG A 108 -9.43 -1.52 19.98
C ARG A 108 -8.18 -1.02 19.28
N VAL A 109 -7.17 -1.88 19.10
CA VAL A 109 -5.91 -1.54 18.45
C VAL A 109 -5.74 -2.35 17.15
N PRO A 110 -6.47 -2.02 16.08
CA PRO A 110 -6.28 -2.62 14.76
C PRO A 110 -4.97 -2.14 14.13
N VAL A 111 -3.92 -2.96 14.16
CA VAL A 111 -2.56 -2.60 13.73
C VAL A 111 -2.51 -2.08 12.28
N GLU A 112 -3.25 -2.72 11.38
CA GLU A 112 -3.30 -2.31 9.97
C GLU A 112 -3.92 -0.93 9.79
N ASP A 113 -4.91 -0.57 10.59
CA ASP A 113 -5.53 0.77 10.55
C ASP A 113 -4.65 1.80 11.23
N VAL A 114 -4.14 1.48 12.43
CA VAL A 114 -3.24 2.33 13.22
C VAL A 114 -1.98 2.73 12.44
N PHE A 115 -1.48 1.89 11.53
CA PHE A 115 -0.33 2.21 10.69
C PHE A 115 -0.69 2.53 9.23
N HIS A 116 -1.97 2.82 8.94
CA HIS A 116 -2.48 3.06 7.59
C HIS A 116 -1.94 2.06 6.55
N SER A 117 -1.79 0.80 6.96
CA SER A 117 -1.29 -0.28 6.13
C SER A 117 -2.48 -1.11 5.62
N GLY A 118 -2.23 -2.16 4.87
CA GLY A 118 -3.31 -3.11 4.62
C GLY A 118 -2.81 -4.51 4.45
N ILE A 119 -3.77 -5.42 4.29
CA ILE A 119 -3.53 -6.86 4.29
C ILE A 119 -2.44 -7.25 3.29
N GLY A 120 -1.51 -8.11 3.76
CA GLY A 120 -0.35 -8.59 3.03
C GLY A 120 0.91 -7.71 3.18
N ASN A 121 0.81 -6.53 3.81
CA ASN A 121 1.94 -5.63 3.97
C ASN A 121 2.64 -5.74 5.34
N LEU A 122 2.01 -6.33 6.35
CA LEU A 122 2.56 -6.52 7.69
C LEU A 122 2.28 -7.95 8.16
N PHE A 123 3.23 -8.52 8.90
CA PHE A 123 2.93 -9.60 9.82
C PHE A 123 2.52 -9.01 11.17
N VAL A 124 1.46 -9.55 11.76
CA VAL A 124 0.96 -9.08 13.05
C VAL A 124 0.86 -10.25 14.02
N ALA A 125 1.67 -10.18 15.06
CA ALA A 125 1.66 -11.05 16.21
C ALA A 125 0.80 -10.41 17.31
N ARG A 126 -0.21 -11.13 17.82
CA ARG A 126 -1.17 -10.60 18.81
C ARG A 126 -1.24 -11.47 20.05
N VAL A 127 -0.99 -10.88 21.21
CA VAL A 127 -1.04 -11.57 22.52
C VAL A 127 -1.36 -10.57 23.62
N ALA A 128 -2.11 -11.00 24.65
CA ALA A 128 -2.46 -10.11 25.76
C ALA A 128 -1.19 -9.57 26.45
N GLY A 129 -1.08 -8.25 26.56
CA GLY A 129 0.08 -7.60 27.19
C GLY A 129 1.35 -7.58 26.35
N ASN A 130 1.30 -7.96 25.07
CA ASN A 130 2.47 -8.00 24.18
C ASN A 130 3.63 -8.86 24.73
N VAL A 131 3.31 -9.89 25.52
CA VAL A 131 4.30 -10.79 26.12
C VAL A 131 4.77 -11.83 25.10
N ILE A 132 6.06 -12.15 25.12
CA ILE A 132 6.67 -13.11 24.19
C ILE A 132 6.81 -14.46 24.89
N ASN A 133 6.35 -15.52 24.23
CA ASN A 133 6.70 -16.91 24.52
C ASN A 133 7.44 -17.52 23.32
N ASP A 134 7.91 -18.77 23.44
CA ASP A 134 8.73 -19.40 22.41
C ASP A 134 8.01 -19.51 21.06
N ASP A 135 6.70 -19.82 21.06
CA ASP A 135 5.89 -19.86 19.83
C ASP A 135 5.80 -18.49 19.15
N MET A 136 5.65 -17.43 19.94
CA MET A 136 5.60 -16.06 19.44
C MET A 136 6.96 -15.63 18.89
N LEU A 137 8.03 -15.96 19.60
CA LEU A 137 9.39 -15.67 19.16
C LEU A 137 9.68 -16.37 17.82
N GLY A 138 9.39 -17.67 17.71
CA GLY A 138 9.56 -18.43 16.47
C GLY A 138 8.73 -17.87 15.31
N SER A 139 7.50 -17.42 15.59
CA SER A 139 6.65 -16.74 14.59
C SER A 139 7.27 -15.42 14.11
N MET A 140 7.85 -14.64 15.02
CA MET A 140 8.54 -13.39 14.69
C MET A 140 9.85 -13.62 13.94
N GLU A 141 10.62 -14.65 14.28
CA GLU A 141 11.83 -15.05 13.55
C GLU A 141 11.51 -15.47 12.12
N TYR A 142 10.45 -16.26 11.93
CA TYR A 142 9.95 -16.58 10.60
C TYR A 142 9.56 -15.31 9.83
N ALA A 143 8.79 -14.43 10.46
CA ALA A 143 8.36 -13.18 9.86
C ALA A 143 9.55 -12.29 9.49
N CYS A 144 10.57 -12.21 10.35
CA CYS A 144 11.84 -11.54 10.08
C CYS A 144 12.51 -12.17 8.87
N LYS A 145 12.69 -13.51 8.81
CA LYS A 145 13.32 -14.19 7.67
C LYS A 145 12.60 -13.93 6.34
N VAL A 146 11.27 -13.90 6.34
CA VAL A 146 10.47 -13.59 5.14
C VAL A 146 10.54 -12.11 4.78
N SER A 147 10.51 -11.22 5.77
CA SER A 147 10.54 -9.76 5.57
C SER A 147 11.95 -9.21 5.30
N SER A 148 13.01 -9.98 5.62
CA SER A 148 14.43 -9.59 5.51
C SER A 148 15.13 -10.11 4.25
N GLN A 149 14.41 -10.74 3.31
CA GLN A 149 14.96 -11.03 1.96
C GLN A 149 15.48 -9.76 1.23
N VAL A 150 15.13 -8.59 1.77
CA VAL A 150 15.55 -7.24 1.43
C VAL A 150 17.02 -6.94 1.76
N HIS A 151 17.63 -7.60 2.76
CA HIS A 151 18.98 -7.25 3.25
C HIS A 151 20.03 -8.38 3.17
N GLN A 152 19.62 -9.62 2.86
CA GLN A 152 20.56 -10.74 2.74
C GLN A 152 21.53 -10.65 1.54
N ARG A 153 21.45 -9.59 0.72
CA ARG A 153 22.48 -9.28 -0.29
C ARG A 153 23.59 -8.36 0.21
N GLN A 154 23.49 -7.74 1.38
CA GLN A 154 24.51 -6.79 1.85
C GLN A 154 25.01 -7.00 3.27
N GLN A 155 24.33 -7.78 4.11
CA GLN A 155 24.87 -8.14 5.42
C GLN A 155 24.62 -9.61 5.72
N ALA A 156 25.64 -10.42 5.41
CA ALA A 156 25.88 -11.62 6.20
C ALA A 156 26.11 -11.15 7.64
N PHE A 157 25.19 -11.50 8.54
CA PHE A 157 25.45 -11.37 9.96
C PHE A 157 26.62 -12.30 10.32
N PRO A 158 27.60 -11.83 11.12
CA PRO A 158 28.72 -12.66 11.58
C PRO A 158 28.25 -13.81 12.49
#